data_AF-A0A3T1ANX2-F1
#
_entry.id   AF-A0A3T1ANX2-F1
#
_cell.length_a   1.000
_cell.length_b   1.000
_cell.length_c   1.000
_cell.angle_alpha   90.00
_cell.angle_beta   90.00
_cell.angle_gamma   90.00
#
_symmetry.space_group_name_H-M   'P 1'
#
loop_
_entity.id
_entity.type
_entity.pdbx_description
1 polymer ?
#
loop_
_entity_poly.entity_id
_entity_poly.type
_entity_poly.pdbx_seq_one_letter_code
_entity_poly.pdbx_strand_id
1 'polypeptide(L)'
;MKYPRTFHLPGSPGATTDDRVQHDLSWLDGELVVTEKMDGGNLTFTRDAMYARSLDSGTQPWDRPAKALWAMTAHRIPDEWRVCGESMWARRSIAYTDLPGVFLVFGIWDETNTLLGWDDTVDWAQRLELPVVPVLYRGGSLSEACAAWSRQRSEDCSEGYVVRAAGRIPAADFDHRVLKWVRAGHVRTEASWRHRDDFPINEFA
;
A
#
# COMPACT_ATOMS: atom_id res chain seq x y z
N MET A 1 -13.90 6.96 -4.88
CA MET A 1 -14.23 5.57 -4.48
C MET A 1 -13.21 5.07 -3.45
N LYS A 2 -13.65 4.39 -2.39
CA LYS A 2 -12.77 3.87 -1.32
C LYS A 2 -11.89 2.71 -1.81
N TYR A 3 -10.63 2.68 -1.38
CA TYR A 3 -9.74 1.53 -1.64
C TYR A 3 -10.28 0.27 -0.94
N PRO A 4 -10.38 -0.88 -1.64
CA PRO A 4 -10.91 -2.11 -1.04
C PRO A 4 -10.14 -2.55 0.21
N ARG A 5 -10.75 -3.41 1.03
CA ARG A 5 -10.05 -3.99 2.19
C ARG A 5 -9.18 -5.13 1.68
N THR A 6 -7.87 -5.04 1.87
CA THR A 6 -6.96 -6.18 1.63
C THR A 6 -7.16 -7.24 2.71
N PHE A 7 -7.44 -8.47 2.32
CA PHE A 7 -7.62 -9.58 3.26
C PHE A 7 -6.27 -10.15 3.69
N HIS A 8 -6.24 -10.77 4.86
CA HIS A 8 -5.04 -11.43 5.36
C HIS A 8 -4.84 -12.79 4.69
N LEU A 9 -3.58 -13.16 4.48
CA LEU A 9 -3.16 -14.53 4.23
C LEU A 9 -3.43 -15.41 5.47
N PRO A 10 -3.68 -16.71 5.29
CA PRO A 10 -3.74 -17.67 6.39
C PRO A 10 -2.45 -17.62 7.20
N GLY A 11 -2.58 -17.58 8.53
CA GLY A 11 -1.43 -17.51 9.43
C GLY A 11 -0.75 -16.14 9.51
N SER A 12 -1.37 -15.07 9.00
CA SER A 12 -0.91 -13.70 9.26
C SER A 12 -1.08 -13.37 10.76
N PRO A 13 0.00 -13.21 11.55
CA PRO A 13 -0.09 -13.09 12.99
C PRO A 13 -0.66 -11.74 13.46
N GLY A 14 -0.59 -10.70 12.63
CA GLY A 14 -1.17 -9.39 12.92
C GLY A 14 -2.67 -9.27 12.66
N ALA A 15 -3.36 -10.34 12.25
CA ALA A 15 -4.81 -10.31 12.02
C ALA A 15 -5.59 -10.20 13.35
N THR A 16 -6.61 -9.36 13.38
CA THR A 16 -7.52 -9.18 14.53
C THR A 16 -8.91 -9.77 14.25
N THR A 17 -9.82 -9.74 15.22
CA THR A 17 -11.20 -10.25 15.05
C THR A 17 -12.02 -9.49 14.01
N ASP A 18 -11.67 -8.24 13.71
CA ASP A 18 -12.35 -7.40 12.72
C ASP A 18 -11.78 -7.55 11.31
N ASP A 19 -10.68 -8.28 11.17
CA ASP A 19 -10.01 -8.55 9.90
C ASP A 19 -10.65 -9.74 9.17
N ARG A 20 -10.51 -9.73 7.85
CA ARG A 20 -10.92 -10.85 6.99
C ARG A 20 -9.69 -11.62 6.57
N VAL A 21 -9.78 -12.95 6.58
CA VAL A 21 -8.75 -13.87 6.14
C VAL A 21 -9.24 -14.59 4.89
N GLN A 22 -8.42 -14.63 3.83
CA GLN A 22 -8.69 -15.41 2.64
C GLN A 22 -8.10 -16.81 2.82
N HIS A 23 -8.93 -17.84 2.76
CA HIS A 23 -8.49 -19.23 2.91
C HIS A 23 -8.28 -19.93 1.56
N ASP A 24 -9.00 -19.52 0.53
CA ASP A 24 -8.80 -20.05 -0.82
C ASP A 24 -7.70 -19.24 -1.52
N LEU A 25 -6.50 -19.83 -1.57
CA LEU A 25 -5.33 -19.24 -2.21
C LEU A 25 -5.17 -19.66 -3.68
N SER A 26 -6.10 -20.45 -4.24
CA SER A 26 -6.02 -20.90 -5.63
C SER A 26 -6.07 -19.77 -6.66
N TRP A 27 -6.56 -18.60 -6.24
CA TRP A 27 -6.63 -17.36 -7.02
C TRP A 27 -5.31 -16.58 -7.08
N LEU A 28 -4.35 -16.92 -6.23
CA LEU A 28 -2.97 -16.46 -6.34
C LEU A 28 -2.20 -17.39 -7.27
N ASP A 29 -2.64 -17.42 -8.52
CA ASP A 29 -2.08 -18.21 -9.61
C ASP A 29 -1.23 -17.37 -10.57
N GLY A 30 -0.47 -18.05 -11.43
CA GLY A 30 0.40 -17.40 -12.41
C GLY A 30 1.56 -16.64 -11.78
N GLU A 31 1.97 -15.54 -12.41
CA GLU A 31 3.02 -14.68 -11.87
C GLU A 31 2.49 -13.82 -10.72
N LEU A 32 3.21 -13.83 -9.60
CA LEU A 32 2.93 -13.07 -8.39
C LEU A 32 3.96 -11.96 -8.21
N VAL A 33 3.52 -10.87 -7.59
CA VAL A 33 4.38 -9.80 -7.10
C VAL A 33 4.17 -9.66 -5.60
N VAL A 34 5.27 -9.61 -4.86
CA VAL A 34 5.29 -9.32 -3.43
C VAL A 34 5.94 -7.98 -3.22
N THR A 35 5.22 -7.06 -2.58
CA THR A 35 5.75 -5.77 -2.16
C THR A 35 5.87 -5.71 -0.65
N GLU A 36 6.79 -4.89 -0.17
CA GLU A 36 6.81 -4.52 1.24
C GLU A 36 5.50 -3.81 1.59
N LYS A 37 4.91 -4.18 2.73
CA LYS A 37 3.78 -3.47 3.30
C LYS A 37 4.34 -2.31 4.13
N MET A 38 4.23 -1.12 3.59
CA MET A 38 4.69 0.10 4.24
C MET A 38 3.75 0.49 5.38
N ASP A 39 4.33 0.91 6.51
CA ASP A 39 3.60 1.36 7.70
C ASP A 39 3.42 2.88 7.68
N GLY A 40 2.35 3.35 7.02
CA GLY A 40 2.05 4.77 6.85
C GLY A 40 0.56 5.06 6.94
N GLY A 41 0.05 5.86 5.99
CA GLY A 41 -1.38 6.13 5.85
C GLY A 41 -1.86 6.01 4.40
N ASN A 42 -2.83 5.13 4.14
CA ASN A 42 -3.43 4.97 2.82
C ASN A 42 -4.06 6.28 2.32
N LEU A 43 -3.57 6.76 1.16
CA LEU A 43 -4.15 7.86 0.39
C LEU A 43 -4.44 7.41 -1.04
N THR A 44 -5.40 8.09 -1.65
CA THR A 44 -5.72 7.97 -3.07
C THR A 44 -5.65 9.35 -3.70
N PHE A 45 -4.90 9.44 -4.79
CA PHE A 45 -4.82 10.60 -5.67
C PHE A 45 -5.69 10.34 -6.90
N THR A 46 -6.57 11.27 -7.20
CA THR A 46 -7.24 11.39 -8.50
C THR A 46 -6.85 12.72 -9.11
N ARG A 47 -7.27 12.98 -10.36
CA ARG A 47 -7.08 14.30 -10.97
C ARG A 47 -7.66 15.43 -10.10
N ASP A 48 -8.84 15.22 -9.55
CA ASP A 48 -9.61 16.30 -8.90
C ASP A 48 -9.58 16.25 -7.37
N ALA A 49 -9.10 15.16 -6.77
CA ALA A 49 -9.13 15.00 -5.32
C ALA A 49 -7.97 14.16 -4.76
N MET A 50 -7.66 14.43 -3.50
CA MET A 50 -6.89 13.55 -2.63
C MET A 50 -7.77 13.16 -1.43
N TYR A 51 -7.83 11.87 -1.12
CA TYR A 51 -8.59 11.39 0.04
C TYR A 51 -7.95 10.15 0.67
N ALA A 52 -8.16 10.00 1.98
CA ALA A 52 -7.77 8.78 2.70
C ALA A 52 -8.75 7.64 2.41
N ARG A 53 -8.39 6.42 2.85
CA ARG A 53 -9.29 5.26 2.72
C ARG A 53 -10.64 5.50 3.40
N SER A 54 -10.69 6.21 4.53
CA SER A 54 -11.95 6.69 5.09
C SER A 54 -12.29 8.03 4.46
N LEU A 55 -13.37 8.09 3.68
CA LEU A 55 -13.68 9.28 2.87
C LEU A 55 -14.12 10.50 3.71
N ASP A 56 -14.48 10.26 4.97
CA ASP A 56 -14.93 11.25 5.95
C ASP A 56 -13.81 11.80 6.83
N SER A 57 -12.57 11.31 6.71
CA SER A 57 -11.48 11.70 7.62
C SER A 57 -10.90 13.09 7.37
N GLY A 58 -11.24 13.74 6.26
CA GLY A 58 -10.57 14.96 5.81
C GLY A 58 -9.07 14.78 5.55
N THR A 59 -8.36 15.88 5.31
CA THR A 59 -6.89 15.89 5.22
C THR A 59 -6.29 16.10 6.61
N GLN A 60 -5.43 15.18 7.06
CA GLN A 60 -4.77 15.28 8.35
C GLN A 60 -3.41 16.00 8.26
N PRO A 61 -2.83 16.51 9.37
CA PRO A 61 -1.54 17.21 9.35
C PRO A 61 -0.41 16.37 8.73
N TRP A 62 -0.38 15.06 9.01
CA TRP A 62 0.60 14.13 8.44
C TRP A 62 0.41 13.84 6.94
N ASP A 63 -0.73 14.20 6.35
CA ASP A 63 -0.99 14.03 4.91
C ASP A 63 -0.60 15.26 4.09
N ARG A 64 -0.25 16.39 4.74
CA ARG A 64 0.05 17.65 4.04
C ARG A 64 1.19 17.54 3.01
N PRO A 65 2.29 16.83 3.28
CA PRO A 65 3.35 16.65 2.27
C PRO A 65 2.89 15.84 1.07
N ALA A 66 2.13 14.77 1.29
CA ALA A 66 1.51 14.01 0.21
C ALA A 66 0.49 14.88 -0.57
N LYS A 67 -0.25 15.77 0.10
CA LYS A 67 -1.17 16.71 -0.55
C LYS A 67 -0.46 17.74 -1.42
N ALA A 68 0.71 18.23 -1.00
CA ALA A 68 1.53 19.12 -1.82
C ALA A 68 2.01 18.39 -3.09
N LEU A 69 2.49 17.14 -2.94
CA LEU A 69 2.88 16.28 -4.06
C LEU A 69 1.70 16.01 -5.01
N TRP A 70 0.52 15.71 -4.46
CA TRP A 70 -0.71 15.58 -5.24
C TRP A 70 -1.01 16.85 -6.04
N ALA A 71 -0.99 18.03 -5.41
CA ALA A 71 -1.29 19.29 -6.10
C ALA A 71 -0.35 19.57 -7.29
N MET A 72 0.90 19.09 -7.22
CA MET A 72 1.85 19.20 -8.33
C MET A 72 1.64 18.18 -9.45
N THR A 73 1.08 17.01 -9.15
CA THR A 73 1.04 15.86 -10.08
C THR A 73 -0.36 15.52 -10.59
N ALA A 74 -1.42 15.95 -9.90
CA ALA A 74 -2.81 15.51 -10.13
C ALA A 74 -3.30 15.77 -11.56
N HIS A 75 -2.91 16.89 -12.16
CA HIS A 75 -3.28 17.24 -13.54
C HIS A 75 -2.78 16.23 -14.60
N ARG A 76 -1.76 15.42 -14.27
CA ARG A 76 -1.23 14.34 -15.13
C ARG A 76 -1.97 13.02 -14.97
N ILE A 77 -2.77 12.86 -13.90
CA ILE A 77 -3.57 11.67 -13.68
C ILE A 77 -4.74 11.70 -14.69
N PRO A 78 -5.01 10.61 -15.44
CA PRO A 78 -6.16 10.54 -16.32
C PRO A 78 -7.49 10.70 -15.58
N ASP A 79 -8.53 11.10 -16.29
CA ASP A 79 -9.88 11.19 -15.71
C ASP A 79 -10.32 9.82 -15.19
N GLU A 80 -11.02 9.82 -14.05
CA GLU A 80 -11.55 8.61 -13.38
C GLU A 80 -10.50 7.61 -12.87
N TRP A 81 -9.20 7.88 -13.06
CA TRP A 81 -8.12 7.06 -12.51
C TRP A 81 -7.87 7.36 -11.04
N ARG A 82 -7.38 6.34 -10.33
CA ARG A 82 -7.03 6.43 -8.90
C ARG A 82 -5.65 5.86 -8.65
N VAL A 83 -4.71 6.72 -8.29
CA VAL A 83 -3.37 6.33 -7.85
C VAL A 83 -3.40 6.13 -6.34
N CYS A 84 -3.31 4.89 -5.89
CA CYS A 84 -3.33 4.53 -4.48
C CYS A 84 -1.92 4.27 -3.96
N GLY A 85 -1.62 4.82 -2.80
CA GLY A 85 -0.31 4.72 -2.19
C GLY A 85 -0.34 5.01 -0.70
N GLU A 86 0.83 4.86 -0.09
CA GLU A 86 1.02 5.05 1.34
C GLU A 86 1.68 6.41 1.60
N SER A 87 1.05 7.25 2.41
CA SER A 87 1.62 8.47 2.97
C SER A 87 2.66 8.12 4.02
N MET A 88 3.90 8.51 3.80
CA MET A 88 5.04 8.09 4.61
C MET A 88 5.67 9.21 5.44
N TRP A 89 5.05 10.40 5.49
CA TRP A 89 5.62 11.53 6.22
C TRP A 89 5.72 11.27 7.73
N ALA A 90 4.61 10.91 8.37
CA ALA A 90 4.60 10.58 9.77
C ALA A 90 5.19 9.18 9.98
N ARG A 91 6.15 9.09 10.91
CA ARG A 91 6.63 7.82 11.42
C ARG A 91 5.53 7.16 12.24
N ARG A 92 5.24 5.90 11.92
CA ARG A 92 4.29 5.05 12.64
C ARG A 92 5.07 4.10 13.55
N SER A 93 4.77 2.81 13.48
CA SER A 93 5.40 1.77 14.29
C SER A 93 6.78 1.37 13.77
N ILE A 94 7.01 1.54 12.47
CA ILE A 94 8.32 1.37 11.82
C ILE A 94 8.97 2.74 11.60
N ALA A 95 10.26 2.84 11.94
CA ALA A 95 11.08 4.02 11.68
C ALA A 95 11.88 3.80 10.40
N TYR A 96 11.44 4.41 9.30
CA TYR A 96 12.15 4.33 8.03
C TYR A 96 13.20 5.44 7.93
N THR A 97 14.39 5.10 7.46
CA THR A 97 15.57 6.01 7.46
C THR A 97 16.02 6.44 6.05
N ASP A 98 15.41 5.90 4.99
CA ASP A 98 15.88 6.09 3.60
C ASP A 98 14.71 5.93 2.61
N LEU A 99 13.63 6.68 2.82
CA LEU A 99 12.46 6.59 1.94
C LEU A 99 12.67 7.39 0.65
N PRO A 100 12.28 6.84 -0.52
CA PRO A 100 12.44 7.53 -1.80
C PRO A 100 11.42 8.65 -2.05
N GLY A 101 10.48 8.85 -1.12
CA GLY A 101 9.48 9.91 -1.23
C GLY A 101 8.41 9.84 -0.13
N VAL A 102 7.64 10.93 -0.01
CA VAL A 102 6.58 11.09 1.00
C VAL A 102 5.31 10.29 0.70
N PHE A 103 5.19 9.76 -0.51
CA PHE A 103 4.07 8.94 -0.97
C PHE A 103 4.59 7.82 -1.84
N LEU A 104 4.28 6.57 -1.48
CA LEU A 104 4.73 5.38 -2.20
C LEU A 104 3.55 4.66 -2.83
N VAL A 105 3.53 4.54 -4.16
CA VAL A 105 2.45 3.91 -4.91
C VAL A 105 2.47 2.39 -4.70
N PHE A 106 1.32 1.81 -4.37
CA PHE A 106 1.16 0.35 -4.31
C PHE A 106 0.11 -0.19 -5.30
N GLY A 107 -0.65 0.69 -5.97
CA GLY A 107 -1.63 0.27 -6.96
C GLY A 107 -2.31 1.44 -7.67
N ILE A 108 -2.64 1.25 -8.94
CA ILE A 108 -3.35 2.24 -9.75
C ILE A 108 -4.60 1.58 -10.33
N TRP A 109 -5.74 2.26 -10.24
CA TRP A 109 -6.99 1.83 -10.85
C TRP A 109 -7.32 2.71 -12.04
N ASP A 110 -7.80 2.07 -13.10
CA ASP A 110 -8.29 2.76 -14.30
C ASP A 110 -9.80 3.08 -14.20
N GLU A 111 -10.32 3.71 -15.25
CA GLU A 111 -11.72 4.13 -15.41
C GLU A 111 -12.71 2.95 -15.40
N THR A 112 -12.23 1.74 -15.71
CA THR A 112 -13.07 0.53 -15.71
C THR A 112 -13.22 -0.08 -14.33
N ASN A 113 -12.69 0.57 -13.28
CA ASN A 113 -12.59 0.03 -11.94
C ASN A 113 -11.78 -1.28 -11.89
N THR A 114 -10.70 -1.32 -12.68
CA THR A 114 -9.74 -2.43 -12.71
C THR A 114 -8.42 -1.93 -12.14
N LEU A 115 -7.86 -2.68 -11.18
CA LEU A 115 -6.50 -2.44 -10.72
C LEU A 115 -5.54 -2.88 -11.83
N LEU A 116 -4.68 -1.96 -12.25
CA LEU A 116 -3.68 -2.21 -13.28
C LEU A 116 -2.77 -3.38 -12.89
N GLY A 117 -2.22 -4.06 -13.90
CA GLY A 117 -1.12 -4.98 -13.72
C GLY A 117 0.07 -4.29 -13.07
N TRP A 118 0.99 -5.07 -12.48
CA TRP A 118 2.13 -4.48 -11.78
C TRP A 118 3.05 -3.70 -12.72
N ASP A 119 3.30 -4.19 -13.93
CA ASP A 119 4.11 -3.48 -14.93
C ASP A 119 3.49 -2.16 -15.34
N ASP A 120 2.19 -2.16 -15.69
CA ASP A 120 1.43 -0.94 -15.97
C ASP A 120 1.45 0.01 -14.76
N THR A 121 1.35 -0.51 -13.54
CA THR A 121 1.42 0.30 -12.30
C THR A 121 2.77 1.00 -12.18
N VAL A 122 3.87 0.28 -12.42
CA VAL A 122 5.23 0.84 -12.35
C VAL A 122 5.47 1.86 -13.46
N ASP A 123 5.08 1.55 -14.70
CA ASP A 123 5.20 2.45 -15.86
C ASP A 123 4.44 3.76 -15.62
N TRP A 124 3.20 3.69 -15.13
CA TRP A 124 2.43 4.89 -14.80
C TRP A 124 2.98 5.66 -13.60
N ALA A 125 3.43 4.96 -12.55
CA ALA A 125 4.05 5.62 -11.40
C ALA A 125 5.33 6.36 -11.82
N GLN A 126 6.16 5.76 -12.69
CA GLN A 126 7.32 6.41 -13.28
C GLN A 126 6.95 7.63 -14.12
N ARG A 127 5.91 7.54 -14.96
CA ARG A 127 5.39 8.70 -15.72
C ARG A 127 4.84 9.81 -14.84
N LEU A 128 4.41 9.52 -13.62
CA LEU A 128 3.95 10.51 -12.65
C LEU A 128 5.07 10.98 -11.72
N GLU A 129 6.28 10.43 -11.86
CA GLU A 129 7.43 10.68 -10.97
C GLU A 129 7.11 10.37 -9.51
N LEU A 130 6.35 9.29 -9.30
CA LEU A 130 5.98 8.78 -7.99
C LEU A 130 6.71 7.45 -7.74
N PRO A 131 7.48 7.32 -6.66
CA PRO A 131 8.10 6.04 -6.32
C PRO A 131 7.04 4.99 -5.97
N VAL A 132 7.32 3.73 -6.30
CA VAL A 132 6.51 2.59 -5.88
C VAL A 132 7.03 2.01 -4.56
N VAL A 133 6.18 1.27 -3.85
CA VAL A 133 6.62 0.46 -2.71
C VAL A 133 7.68 -0.58 -3.13
N PRO A 134 8.64 -0.95 -2.25
CA PRO A 134 9.69 -1.91 -2.58
C PRO A 134 9.12 -3.27 -3.02
N VAL A 135 9.64 -3.82 -4.12
CA VAL A 135 9.34 -5.19 -4.57
C VAL A 135 10.30 -6.15 -3.88
N LEU A 136 9.75 -7.14 -3.17
CA LEU A 136 10.50 -8.17 -2.47
C LEU A 136 10.61 -9.46 -3.30
N TYR A 137 9.63 -9.74 -4.16
CA TYR A 137 9.65 -10.92 -5.03
C TYR A 137 8.77 -10.72 -6.26
N ARG A 138 9.17 -11.37 -7.35
CA ARG A 138 8.36 -11.57 -8.55
C ARG A 138 8.62 -12.96 -9.10
N GLY A 139 7.57 -13.74 -9.35
CA GLY A 139 7.69 -15.10 -9.86
C GLY A 139 6.44 -15.93 -9.64
N GLY A 140 6.45 -17.19 -10.08
CA GLY A 140 5.27 -18.06 -10.08
C GLY A 140 5.06 -18.93 -8.84
N SER A 141 5.94 -18.83 -7.83
CA SER A 141 5.88 -19.69 -6.65
C SER A 141 5.29 -18.95 -5.45
N LEU A 142 4.11 -19.36 -5.02
CA LEU A 142 3.48 -18.82 -3.81
C LEU A 142 4.32 -19.08 -2.55
N SER A 143 5.01 -20.22 -2.46
CA SER A 143 5.87 -20.51 -1.31
C SER A 143 7.07 -19.58 -1.25
N GLU A 144 7.69 -19.27 -2.39
CA GLU A 144 8.77 -18.30 -2.47
C GLU A 144 8.28 -16.88 -2.21
N ALA A 145 7.11 -16.51 -2.74
CA ALA A 145 6.45 -15.25 -2.47
C ALA A 145 6.26 -15.03 -0.96
N CYS A 146 5.68 -16.02 -0.26
CA CYS A 146 5.50 -15.97 1.19
C CYS A 146 6.83 -15.92 1.97
N ALA A 147 7.89 -16.54 1.46
CA ALA A 147 9.22 -16.53 2.07
C ALA A 147 10.07 -15.30 1.68
N ALA A 148 9.63 -14.46 0.76
CA ALA A 148 10.43 -13.34 0.23
C ALA A 148 10.74 -12.30 1.31
N TRP A 149 9.76 -12.01 2.16
CA TRP A 149 9.87 -11.02 3.22
C TRP A 149 10.90 -11.42 4.28
N SER A 150 10.82 -12.63 4.83
CA SER A 150 11.74 -13.08 5.88
C SER A 150 13.19 -13.24 5.41
N ARG A 151 13.42 -13.31 4.10
CA ARG A 151 14.77 -13.32 3.49
C ARG A 151 15.42 -11.93 3.42
N GLN A 152 14.63 -10.86 3.48
CA GLN A 152 15.07 -9.50 3.16
C GLN A 152 14.73 -8.46 4.23
N ARG A 153 13.83 -8.80 5.15
CA ARG A 153 13.28 -7.91 6.18
C ARG A 153 13.18 -8.65 7.50
N SER A 154 13.01 -7.88 8.56
CA SER A 154 12.70 -8.37 9.90
C SER A 154 11.51 -7.62 10.48
N GLU A 155 11.01 -8.11 11.61
CA GLU A 155 9.93 -7.48 12.36
C GLU A 155 10.28 -6.08 12.92
N ASP A 156 11.55 -5.71 12.92
CA ASP A 156 12.00 -4.42 13.45
C ASP A 156 11.95 -3.31 12.41
N CYS A 157 12.14 -3.65 11.13
CA CYS A 157 12.24 -2.68 10.04
C CYS A 157 11.07 -2.75 9.04
N SER A 158 10.12 -3.67 9.22
CA SER A 158 9.04 -3.88 8.26
C SER A 158 7.75 -4.34 8.94
N GLU A 159 6.60 -3.91 8.43
CA GLU A 159 5.29 -4.32 8.93
C GLU A 159 4.88 -5.72 8.42
N GLY A 160 5.35 -6.06 7.21
CA GLY A 160 4.98 -7.27 6.51
C GLY A 160 5.04 -7.09 5.00
N TYR A 161 4.17 -7.80 4.28
CA TYR A 161 4.14 -7.77 2.83
C TYR A 161 2.72 -7.85 2.27
N VAL A 162 2.57 -7.42 1.03
CA VAL A 162 1.37 -7.63 0.21
C VAL A 162 1.77 -8.53 -0.95
N VAL A 163 1.00 -9.59 -1.18
CA VAL A 163 1.11 -10.45 -2.37
C VAL A 163 -0.07 -10.15 -3.29
N ARG A 164 0.21 -10.03 -4.59
CA ARG A 164 -0.82 -9.87 -5.61
C ARG A 164 -0.51 -10.67 -6.87
N ALA A 165 -1.55 -11.00 -7.63
CA ALA A 165 -1.37 -11.38 -9.03
C ALA A 165 -0.70 -10.23 -9.80
N ALA A 166 0.26 -10.55 -10.67
CA ALA A 166 1.00 -9.56 -11.47
C ALA A 166 0.12 -8.91 -12.53
N GLY A 167 -0.89 -9.63 -13.04
CA GLY A 167 -1.84 -9.14 -14.03
C GLY A 167 -2.85 -8.11 -13.49
N ARG A 168 -3.74 -7.67 -14.38
CA ARG A 168 -4.88 -6.80 -14.05
C ARG A 168 -5.86 -7.52 -13.15
N ILE A 169 -6.47 -6.78 -12.21
CA ILE A 169 -7.38 -7.33 -11.20
C ILE A 169 -8.67 -6.50 -11.20
N PRO A 170 -9.78 -7.04 -11.73
CA PRO A 170 -11.09 -6.42 -11.59
C PRO A 170 -11.44 -6.20 -10.11
N ALA A 171 -12.16 -5.11 -9.79
CA ALA A 171 -12.50 -4.82 -8.40
C ALA A 171 -13.24 -5.95 -7.67
N ALA A 172 -14.02 -6.76 -8.40
CA ALA A 172 -14.74 -7.91 -7.85
C ALA A 172 -13.82 -9.04 -7.38
N ASP A 173 -12.60 -9.13 -7.91
CA ASP A 173 -11.65 -10.21 -7.62
C ASP A 173 -10.56 -9.78 -6.61
N PHE A 174 -10.62 -8.53 -6.13
CA PHE A 174 -9.54 -7.91 -5.36
C PHE A 174 -9.20 -8.69 -4.08
N ASP A 175 -10.20 -9.14 -3.34
CA ASP A 175 -10.04 -9.85 -2.07
C ASP A 175 -9.62 -11.33 -2.21
N HIS A 176 -9.54 -11.82 -3.44
CA HIS A 176 -8.96 -13.11 -3.81
C HIS A 176 -7.53 -12.97 -4.36
N ARG A 177 -7.25 -11.87 -5.08
CA ARG A 177 -6.01 -11.69 -5.84
C ARG A 177 -5.02 -10.70 -5.21
N VAL A 178 -5.38 -10.02 -4.12
CA VAL A 178 -4.49 -9.13 -3.37
C VAL A 178 -4.63 -9.40 -1.87
N LEU A 179 -3.62 -10.02 -1.28
CA LEU A 179 -3.62 -10.44 0.12
C LEU A 179 -2.42 -9.85 0.86
N LYS A 180 -2.52 -9.75 2.19
CA LYS A 180 -1.44 -9.23 3.04
C LYS A 180 -1.04 -10.22 4.12
N TRP A 181 0.24 -10.20 4.49
CA TRP A 181 0.73 -10.76 5.73
C TRP A 181 1.30 -9.64 6.58
N VAL A 182 0.99 -9.64 7.86
CA VAL A 182 1.35 -8.58 8.80
C VAL A 182 1.92 -9.22 10.05
N ARG A 183 3.06 -8.73 10.54
CA ARG A 183 3.74 -9.26 11.73
C ARG A 183 2.91 -9.12 13.01
N ALA A 184 3.27 -9.89 14.04
CA ALA A 184 2.68 -9.76 15.37
C ALA A 184 3.00 -8.38 15.97
N GLY A 185 2.04 -7.80 16.70
CA GLY A 185 2.24 -6.50 17.36
C GLY A 185 2.71 -5.39 16.40
N HIS A 186 2.14 -5.35 15.19
CA HIS A 186 2.55 -4.40 14.16
C HIS A 186 2.30 -2.95 14.56
N VAL A 187 1.23 -2.68 15.33
CA VAL A 187 0.98 -1.38 15.94
C VAL A 187 1.80 -1.26 17.22
N ARG A 188 2.80 -0.37 17.23
CA ARG A 188 3.65 -0.06 18.39
C ARG A 188 3.46 1.37 18.92
N THR A 189 2.64 2.18 18.24
CA THR A 189 2.33 3.56 18.64
C THR A 189 0.98 3.65 19.35
N GLU A 190 0.89 4.43 20.42
CA GLU A 190 -0.38 4.70 21.11
C GLU A 190 -1.38 5.44 20.21
N ALA A 191 -2.67 5.08 20.27
CA ALA A 191 -3.71 5.69 19.43
C ALA A 191 -3.87 7.22 19.60
N SER A 192 -3.34 7.79 20.69
CA SER A 192 -3.37 9.22 21.02
C SER A 192 -2.72 10.11 19.96
N TRP A 193 -1.83 9.58 19.10
CA TRP A 193 -1.22 10.35 18.01
C TRP A 193 -2.23 10.93 17.01
N ARG A 194 -3.44 10.34 16.89
CA ARG A 194 -4.47 10.80 15.94
C ARG A 194 -5.09 12.15 16.29
N HIS A 195 -4.81 12.68 17.48
CA HIS A 195 -5.36 13.95 17.98
C HIS A 195 -4.27 14.99 18.25
N ARG A 196 -3.08 14.78 17.68
CA ARG A 196 -1.88 15.57 17.96
C ARG A 196 -1.28 16.11 16.66
N ASP A 197 -0.78 17.33 16.74
CA ASP A 197 -0.03 17.99 15.67
C ASP A 197 1.49 17.74 15.79
N ASP A 198 1.93 17.11 16.89
CA ASP A 198 3.30 16.67 17.11
C ASP A 198 3.42 15.15 16.95
N PHE A 199 4.20 14.73 15.95
CA PHE A 199 4.48 13.32 15.67
C PHE A 199 5.90 13.17 15.11
N PRO A 200 6.56 12.03 15.36
CA PRO A 200 7.85 11.75 14.73
C PRO A 200 7.68 11.66 13.20
N ILE A 201 8.71 12.07 12.47
CA ILE A 201 8.78 11.98 11.01
C ILE A 201 9.71 10.85 10.59
N ASN A 202 9.46 10.25 9.43
CA ASN A 202 10.45 9.37 8.80
C ASN A 202 11.57 10.20 8.16
N GLU A 203 12.65 9.53 7.76
CA GLU A 203 13.75 10.14 7.01
C GLU A 203 13.65 9.74 5.53
N PHE A 204 14.11 10.65 4.65
CA PHE A 204 13.95 10.57 3.20
C PHE A 204 15.31 10.76 2.52
N ALA A 205 15.50 10.11 1.37
CA ALA A 205 16.71 10.17 0.54
C ALA A 205 16.94 11.54 -0.13
#